data_AF-A0A166C626-F1
#
_entry.id   AF-A0A166C626-F1
#
_cell.length_a   1.000
_cell.length_b   1.000
_cell.length_c   1.000
_cell.angle_alpha   90.00
_cell.angle_beta   90.00
_cell.angle_gamma   90.00
#
_symmetry.space_group_name_H-M   'P 1'
#
loop_
_entity.id
_entity.type
_entity.pdbx_description
1 polymer ?
#
loop_
_entity_poly.entity_id
_entity_poly.type
_entity_poly.pdbx_seq_one_letter_code
_entity_poly.pdbx_strand_id
1 'polypeptide(L)'
;MHPISASYNRGGRQPPRRLVLYPTPVERLPAPVNERGCPTVAQYLAVETAYINDHAPARRMKALITYESMCEIAQVLAQFNEPLPHNGRFPPLSATGIMATSAMRHWALSKFTLSHDGVVLCKGKQVLVREQFYSALCWAHLQSSHGGRDKTSRMLWRYGGVPKELIMRFVASCPTCVDKTT
;
A
#
# COMPACT_ATOMS: atom_id res chain seq x y z
N MET A 1 -49.04 4.78 16.49
CA MET A 1 -49.38 4.20 15.18
C MET A 1 -48.09 3.86 14.45
N HIS A 2 -48.14 2.71 13.77
CA HIS A 2 -47.16 2.09 12.86
C HIS A 2 -46.15 1.07 13.42
N PRO A 3 -45.95 -0.05 12.68
CA PRO A 3 -45.72 -1.38 13.25
C PRO A 3 -44.43 -2.09 12.77
N ILE A 4 -44.03 -3.06 13.57
CA ILE A 4 -43.46 -4.40 13.31
C ILE A 4 -43.01 -4.79 11.88
N SER A 5 -41.77 -5.29 11.84
CA SER A 5 -41.11 -6.32 10.98
C SER A 5 -41.23 -6.29 9.45
N ALA A 6 -40.05 -6.35 8.80
CA ALA A 6 -39.90 -7.02 7.50
C ALA A 6 -38.47 -7.58 7.32
N SER A 7 -38.39 -8.90 7.52
CA SER A 7 -37.72 -9.88 6.64
C SER A 7 -36.26 -9.66 6.21
N TYR A 8 -35.41 -10.40 6.91
CA TYR A 8 -34.33 -11.22 6.36
C TYR A 8 -34.67 -11.74 4.95
N ASN A 9 -34.05 -11.16 3.92
CA ASN A 9 -34.16 -11.64 2.55
C ASN A 9 -32.91 -12.47 2.21
N ARG A 10 -33.13 -13.78 2.16
CA ARG A 10 -32.16 -14.83 1.83
C ARG A 10 -32.34 -15.15 0.35
N GLY A 11 -31.48 -14.64 -0.52
CA GLY A 11 -31.51 -15.02 -1.94
C GLY A 11 -30.77 -14.05 -2.85
N GLY A 12 -29.61 -14.47 -3.35
CA GLY A 12 -28.81 -13.69 -4.30
C GLY A 12 -27.66 -12.94 -3.64
N ARG A 13 -26.72 -13.66 -3.01
CA ARG A 13 -25.38 -13.09 -2.76
C ARG A 13 -24.74 -12.84 -4.12
N GLN A 14 -24.94 -11.64 -4.66
CA GLN A 14 -23.89 -11.09 -5.52
C GLN A 14 -22.63 -11.05 -4.64
N PRO A 15 -21.50 -11.62 -5.08
CA PRO A 15 -20.23 -11.37 -4.40
C PRO A 15 -20.08 -9.85 -4.29
N PRO A 16 -19.49 -9.32 -3.20
CA PRO A 16 -19.28 -7.89 -3.05
C PRO A 16 -18.72 -7.35 -4.37
N ARG A 17 -19.57 -6.60 -5.08
CA ARG A 17 -19.28 -6.07 -6.40
C ARG A 17 -18.08 -5.16 -6.21
N ARG A 18 -16.94 -5.57 -6.78
CA ARG A 18 -15.63 -4.92 -6.67
C ARG A 18 -15.08 -4.96 -5.23
N LEU A 19 -14.02 -5.74 -5.04
CA LEU A 19 -12.86 -5.18 -4.33
C LEU A 19 -12.63 -3.82 -5.01
N VAL A 20 -12.96 -2.72 -4.35
CA VAL A 20 -12.51 -1.41 -4.78
C VAL A 20 -11.01 -1.45 -4.55
N LEU A 21 -10.30 -2.06 -5.51
CA LEU A 21 -8.86 -2.11 -5.59
C LEU A 21 -8.41 -0.70 -5.88
N TYR A 22 -8.48 0.13 -4.84
CA TYR A 22 -8.19 1.54 -4.85
C TYR A 22 -9.15 2.29 -5.80
N PRO A 23 -9.77 3.40 -5.40
CA PRO A 23 -9.63 4.51 -6.31
C PRO A 23 -8.12 4.69 -6.41
N THR A 24 -7.50 4.19 -7.48
CA THR A 24 -6.39 4.93 -8.05
C THR A 24 -6.81 6.39 -7.91
N PRO A 25 -6.09 7.25 -7.19
CA PRO A 25 -6.26 8.67 -7.38
C PRO A 25 -5.78 8.92 -8.83
N VAL A 26 -6.67 8.65 -9.78
CA VAL A 26 -6.68 9.22 -11.12
C VAL A 26 -7.50 10.51 -11.07
N GLU A 27 -7.63 11.14 -9.91
CA GLU A 27 -7.33 12.57 -9.91
C GLU A 27 -5.86 12.67 -10.30
N ARG A 28 -5.68 12.78 -11.62
CA ARG A 28 -4.42 12.88 -12.35
C ARG A 28 -3.34 13.40 -11.41
N LEU A 29 -2.51 12.50 -10.87
CA LEU A 29 -1.21 12.93 -10.41
C LEU A 29 -0.60 13.62 -11.63
N PRO A 30 -0.34 14.95 -11.57
CA PRO A 30 0.17 15.67 -12.72
C PRO A 30 1.42 14.95 -13.24
N ALA A 31 1.59 14.95 -14.56
CA ALA A 31 2.74 14.36 -15.25
C ALA A 31 4.04 14.59 -14.46
N PRO A 32 4.99 13.64 -14.46
CA PRO A 32 6.13 13.64 -13.54
C PRO A 32 6.76 15.02 -13.51
N VAL A 33 6.63 15.65 -12.33
CA VAL A 33 6.95 17.04 -12.07
C VAL A 33 8.48 17.18 -11.96
N ASN A 34 9.19 16.90 -13.06
CA ASN A 34 10.59 17.26 -13.26
C ASN A 34 10.76 18.77 -13.04
N GLU A 35 9.79 19.57 -13.48
CA GLU A 35 9.85 21.04 -13.49
C GLU A 35 9.88 21.70 -12.10
N ARG A 36 9.71 20.97 -10.99
CA ARG A 36 9.73 21.54 -9.63
C ARG A 36 10.90 21.07 -8.77
N GLY A 37 11.93 20.49 -9.40
CA GLY A 37 13.21 20.20 -8.73
C GLY A 37 13.25 18.91 -7.93
N CYS A 38 12.27 18.01 -8.09
CA CYS A 38 12.33 16.67 -7.50
C CYS A 38 13.29 15.75 -8.29
N PRO A 39 13.73 14.62 -7.70
CA PRO A 39 14.40 13.56 -8.45
C PRO A 39 13.57 13.11 -9.66
N THR A 40 14.25 12.83 -10.77
CA THR A 40 13.65 12.13 -11.91
C THR A 40 13.20 10.73 -11.53
N VAL A 41 12.31 10.13 -12.33
CA VAL A 41 11.88 8.73 -12.15
C VAL A 41 13.09 7.79 -12.12
N ALA A 42 14.05 7.98 -13.02
CA ALA A 42 15.26 7.15 -13.09
C ALA A 42 16.11 7.24 -11.81
N GLN A 43 16.33 8.46 -11.28
CA GLN A 43 17.03 8.67 -10.00
C GLN A 43 16.28 8.01 -8.83
N TYR A 44 14.95 8.15 -8.80
CA TYR A 44 14.14 7.49 -7.79
C TYR A 44 14.23 5.96 -7.88
N LEU A 45 14.15 5.38 -9.08
CA LEU A 45 14.25 3.93 -9.24
C LEU A 45 15.61 3.40 -8.78
N ALA A 46 16.70 4.16 -8.96
CA ALA A 46 18.01 3.82 -8.40
C ALA A 46 17.98 3.83 -6.86
N VAL A 47 17.38 4.86 -6.24
CA VAL A 47 17.18 4.95 -4.78
C VAL A 47 16.34 3.79 -4.25
N GLU A 48 15.22 3.48 -4.90
CA GLU A 48 14.32 2.39 -4.55
C GLU A 48 15.02 1.03 -4.66
N THR A 49 15.75 0.81 -5.75
CA THR A 49 16.50 -0.43 -5.98
C THR A 49 17.57 -0.63 -4.91
N ALA A 50 18.34 0.41 -4.59
CA ALA A 50 19.32 0.36 -3.51
C ALA A 50 18.65 0.06 -2.16
N TYR A 51 17.53 0.73 -1.85
CA TYR A 51 16.76 0.47 -0.62
C TYR A 51 16.30 -0.99 -0.51
N ILE A 52 15.76 -1.56 -1.58
CA ILE A 52 15.31 -2.96 -1.60
C ILE A 52 16.52 -3.91 -1.45
N ASN A 53 17.64 -3.63 -2.13
CA ASN A 53 18.80 -4.53 -2.16
C ASN A 53 19.55 -4.61 -0.82
N ASP A 54 19.50 -3.57 0.00
CA ASP A 54 20.07 -3.56 1.35
C ASP A 54 19.37 -4.53 2.31
N HIS A 55 18.15 -4.96 1.96
CA HIS A 55 17.49 -6.04 2.68
C HIS A 55 18.00 -7.42 2.23
N ALA A 56 18.18 -8.33 3.20
CA ALA A 56 18.43 -9.75 2.92
C ALA A 56 17.35 -10.33 1.97
N PRO A 57 17.69 -11.28 1.07
CA PRO A 57 16.77 -11.75 0.02
C PRO A 57 15.37 -12.11 0.51
N ALA A 58 15.27 -12.82 1.64
CA ALA A 58 13.99 -13.23 2.24
C ALA A 58 13.11 -12.06 2.72
N ARG A 59 13.68 -10.86 2.91
CA ARG A 59 12.97 -9.65 3.39
C ARG A 59 12.61 -8.69 2.25
N ARG A 60 13.24 -8.82 1.08
CA ARG A 60 13.00 -7.93 -0.08
C ARG A 60 11.55 -7.93 -0.53
N MET A 61 10.93 -9.11 -0.55
CA MET A 61 9.51 -9.28 -0.91
C MET A 61 8.52 -8.58 0.04
N LYS A 62 8.98 -8.18 1.24
CA LYS A 62 8.17 -7.46 2.25
C LYS A 62 8.56 -5.99 2.38
N ALA A 63 9.61 -5.56 1.68
CA ALA A 63 10.20 -4.23 1.87
C ALA A 63 9.28 -3.12 1.35
N LEU A 64 8.76 -3.28 0.12
CA LEU A 64 7.73 -2.42 -0.46
C LEU A 64 6.63 -3.32 -1.05
N ILE A 65 5.40 -3.11 -0.61
CA ILE A 65 4.25 -3.91 -1.04
C ILE A 65 3.87 -3.51 -2.46
N THR A 66 3.95 -4.41 -3.43
CA THR A 66 3.45 -4.16 -4.79
C THR A 66 1.93 -4.21 -4.82
N TYR A 67 1.32 -3.63 -5.84
CA TYR A 67 -0.12 -3.78 -6.09
C TYR A 67 -0.56 -5.25 -6.15
N GLU A 68 0.22 -6.10 -6.82
CA GLU A 68 -0.03 -7.55 -6.89
C GLU A 68 0.00 -8.20 -5.49
N SER A 69 1.07 -7.96 -4.74
CA SER A 69 1.23 -8.46 -3.37
C SER A 69 0.07 -8.04 -2.46
N MET A 70 -0.40 -6.81 -2.63
CA MET A 70 -1.52 -6.27 -1.88
C MET A 70 -2.86 -6.93 -2.27
N CYS A 71 -3.08 -7.25 -3.55
CA CYS A 71 -4.23 -8.03 -3.98
C CYS A 71 -4.23 -9.41 -3.31
N GLU A 72 -3.07 -10.07 -3.25
CA GLU A 72 -2.92 -11.34 -2.53
C GLU A 72 -3.21 -11.18 -1.03
N ILE A 73 -2.70 -10.12 -0.39
CA ILE A 73 -2.99 -9.80 1.02
C ILE A 73 -4.49 -9.62 1.22
N ALA A 74 -5.18 -8.88 0.35
CA ALA A 74 -6.62 -8.66 0.43
C ALA A 74 -7.41 -9.97 0.33
N GLN A 75 -7.02 -10.88 -0.56
CA GLN A 75 -7.63 -12.21 -0.69
C GLN A 75 -7.45 -13.05 0.58
N VAL A 76 -6.23 -13.06 1.14
CA VAL A 76 -5.96 -13.73 2.42
C VAL A 76 -6.86 -13.16 3.50
N LEU A 77 -6.87 -11.83 3.70
CA LEU A 77 -7.68 -11.20 4.75
C LEU A 77 -9.18 -11.46 4.57
N ALA A 78 -9.70 -11.38 3.35
CA ALA A 78 -11.12 -11.64 3.07
C ALA A 78 -11.51 -13.08 3.42
N GLN A 79 -10.66 -14.06 3.09
CA GLN A 79 -10.93 -15.46 3.41
C GLN A 79 -10.99 -15.72 4.92
N PHE A 80 -10.14 -15.07 5.72
CA PHE A 80 -10.12 -15.25 7.18
C PHE A 80 -11.14 -14.36 7.92
N ASN A 81 -11.76 -13.38 7.24
CA ASN A 81 -12.86 -12.59 7.79
C ASN A 81 -14.23 -13.24 7.59
N GLU A 82 -14.36 -14.17 6.64
CA GLU A 82 -15.60 -14.91 6.44
C GLU A 82 -15.74 -16.06 7.46
N PRO A 83 -16.97 -16.32 7.96
CA PRO A 83 -17.21 -17.50 8.78
C PRO A 83 -16.86 -18.77 8.00
N LEU A 84 -16.36 -19.79 8.72
CA LEU A 84 -16.04 -21.07 8.11
C LEU A 84 -17.22 -21.57 7.27
N PRO A 85 -17.00 -21.89 5.98
CA PRO A 85 -18.07 -22.42 5.13
C PRO A 85 -18.60 -23.73 5.70
N HIS A 86 -19.86 -24.08 5.38
CA HIS A 86 -20.54 -25.28 5.90
C HIS A 86 -19.79 -26.59 5.64
N ASN A 87 -18.95 -26.66 4.60
CA ASN A 87 -18.09 -27.80 4.31
C ASN A 87 -16.84 -27.88 5.21
N GLY A 88 -16.68 -26.97 6.18
CA GLY A 88 -15.55 -26.90 7.11
C GLY A 88 -14.20 -26.58 6.45
N ARG A 89 -14.17 -26.19 5.17
CA ARG A 89 -12.94 -25.96 4.41
C ARG A 89 -13.05 -24.69 3.58
N PHE A 90 -12.19 -23.72 3.89
CA PHE A 90 -12.03 -22.58 3.00
C PHE A 90 -11.47 -23.02 1.63
N PRO A 91 -11.75 -22.26 0.56
CA PRO A 91 -11.10 -22.46 -0.73
C PRO A 91 -9.57 -22.44 -0.57
N PRO A 92 -8.83 -23.19 -1.40
CA PRO A 92 -7.38 -23.11 -1.41
C PRO A 92 -6.96 -21.66 -1.72
N LEU A 93 -6.14 -21.09 -0.83
CA LEU A 93 -5.49 -19.80 -1.06
C LEU A 93 -4.61 -19.90 -2.31
N SER A 94 -4.35 -18.75 -2.95
CA SER A 94 -3.37 -18.66 -4.04
C SER A 94 -2.09 -19.42 -3.64
N ALA A 95 -1.80 -20.48 -4.39
CA ALA A 95 -0.58 -21.27 -4.27
C ALA A 95 0.61 -20.60 -4.98
N THR A 96 0.35 -19.46 -5.63
CA THR A 96 1.30 -18.66 -6.41
C THR A 96 1.50 -17.28 -5.78
N GLY A 97 2.62 -16.64 -6.10
CA GLY A 97 2.95 -15.30 -5.61
C GLY A 97 3.63 -15.31 -4.23
N ILE A 98 3.66 -14.16 -3.56
CA ILE A 98 4.34 -14.04 -2.26
C ILE A 98 3.58 -14.82 -1.16
N MET A 99 2.26 -14.97 -1.29
CA MET A 99 1.39 -15.67 -0.34
C MET A 99 1.38 -17.20 -0.49
N ALA A 100 2.28 -17.78 -1.29
CA ALA A 100 2.38 -19.22 -1.49
C ALA A 100 2.68 -20.01 -0.20
N THR A 101 3.36 -19.39 0.78
CA THR A 101 3.76 -20.06 2.02
C THR A 101 2.85 -19.72 3.20
N SER A 102 2.67 -20.65 4.14
CA SER A 102 1.95 -20.42 5.41
C SER A 102 2.59 -19.29 6.23
N ALA A 103 3.92 -19.21 6.25
CA ALA A 103 4.65 -18.14 6.91
C ALA A 103 4.31 -16.74 6.35
N MET A 104 4.11 -16.61 5.02
CA MET A 104 3.72 -15.34 4.43
C MET A 104 2.28 -14.96 4.78
N ARG A 105 1.36 -15.94 4.78
CA ARG A 105 -0.03 -15.72 5.16
C ARG A 105 -0.13 -15.31 6.63
N HIS A 106 0.59 -15.97 7.53
CA HIS A 106 0.67 -15.59 8.94
C HIS A 106 1.24 -14.17 9.10
N TRP A 107 2.27 -13.81 8.33
CA TRP A 107 2.78 -12.44 8.31
C TRP A 107 1.72 -11.45 7.83
N ALA A 108 0.98 -11.75 6.76
CA ALA A 108 -0.06 -10.88 6.22
C ALA A 108 -1.17 -10.65 7.26
N LEU A 109 -1.71 -11.72 7.84
CA LEU A 109 -2.73 -11.67 8.89
C LEU A 109 -2.25 -10.92 10.14
N SER A 110 -0.96 -11.03 10.48
CA SER A 110 -0.38 -10.32 11.62
C SER A 110 -0.16 -8.83 11.38
N LYS A 111 0.09 -8.41 10.13
CA LYS A 111 0.50 -7.03 9.81
C LYS A 111 -0.60 -6.16 9.24
N PHE A 112 -1.60 -6.78 8.62
CA PHE A 112 -2.63 -6.07 7.87
C PHE A 112 -4.03 -6.41 8.38
N THR A 113 -4.95 -5.50 8.12
CA THR A 113 -6.39 -5.70 8.31
C THR A 113 -7.14 -5.24 7.06
N LEU A 114 -8.36 -5.72 6.87
CA LEU A 114 -9.24 -5.31 5.78
C LEU A 114 -10.33 -4.40 6.33
N SER A 115 -10.51 -3.21 5.75
CA SER A 115 -11.62 -2.32 6.11
C SER A 115 -12.96 -2.85 5.60
N HIS A 116 -14.06 -2.27 6.08
CA HIS A 116 -15.41 -2.60 5.59
C HIS A 116 -15.57 -2.31 4.08
N ASP A 117 -14.85 -1.33 3.54
CA ASP A 117 -14.82 -0.98 2.12
C ASP A 117 -13.87 -1.86 1.28
N GLY A 118 -13.23 -2.87 1.90
CA GLY A 118 -12.27 -3.74 1.21
C GLY A 118 -10.87 -3.13 1.02
N VAL A 119 -10.52 -2.09 1.79
CA VAL A 119 -9.18 -1.47 1.73
C VAL A 119 -8.22 -2.18 2.67
N VAL A 120 -7.03 -2.54 2.18
CA VAL A 120 -5.97 -3.12 3.01
C VAL A 120 -5.31 -2.04 3.86
N LEU A 121 -5.33 -2.23 5.18
CA LEU A 121 -4.78 -1.32 6.16
C LEU A 121 -3.55 -1.93 6.85
N CYS A 122 -2.53 -1.12 7.09
CA CYS A 122 -1.40 -1.43 7.97
C CYS A 122 -1.41 -0.45 9.14
N LYS A 123 -1.54 -0.96 10.37
CA LYS A 123 -1.69 -0.15 11.59
C LYS A 123 -2.81 0.91 11.46
N GLY A 124 -3.95 0.50 10.89
CA GLY A 124 -5.13 1.36 10.69
C GLY A 124 -5.01 2.38 9.55
N LYS A 125 -3.93 2.34 8.75
CA LYS A 125 -3.69 3.28 7.65
C LYS A 125 -3.66 2.56 6.31
N GLN A 126 -4.18 3.19 5.26
CA GLN A 126 -4.13 2.64 3.90
C GLN A 126 -2.69 2.37 3.49
N VAL A 127 -2.42 1.17 2.96
CA VAL A 127 -1.08 0.82 2.48
C VAL A 127 -0.74 1.61 1.23
N LEU A 128 0.42 2.27 1.23
CA LEU A 128 0.98 2.83 0.00
C LEU A 128 1.70 1.72 -0.76
N VAL A 129 1.28 1.46 -2.01
CA VAL A 129 1.93 0.43 -2.83
C VAL A 129 3.18 0.98 -3.53
N ARG A 130 4.14 0.08 -3.83
CA ARG A 130 5.43 0.37 -4.46
C ARG A 130 5.30 1.31 -5.65
N GLU A 131 4.36 1.03 -6.54
CA GLU A 131 4.13 1.75 -7.79
C GLU A 131 3.68 3.21 -7.58
N GLN A 132 3.18 3.55 -6.37
CA GLN A 132 2.73 4.90 -6.02
C GLN A 132 3.78 5.72 -5.29
N PHE A 133 4.88 5.11 -4.81
CA PHE A 133 5.85 5.80 -3.95
C PHE A 133 6.47 7.01 -4.63
N TYR A 134 6.87 6.92 -5.90
CA TYR A 134 7.50 8.05 -6.60
C TYR A 134 6.62 9.30 -6.55
N SER A 135 5.38 9.19 -7.04
CA SER A 135 4.45 10.31 -7.09
C SER A 135 4.07 10.81 -5.71
N ALA A 136 3.88 9.90 -4.74
CA ALA A 136 3.57 10.27 -3.35
C ALA A 136 4.74 11.02 -2.68
N LEU A 137 5.98 10.59 -2.90
CA LEU A 137 7.19 11.23 -2.38
C LEU A 137 7.41 12.61 -3.02
N CYS A 138 7.28 12.73 -4.35
CA CYS A 138 7.33 14.02 -5.03
C CYS A 138 6.28 14.98 -4.49
N TRP A 139 5.01 14.55 -4.40
CA TRP A 139 3.93 15.37 -3.85
C TRP A 139 4.25 15.80 -2.41
N ALA A 140 4.59 14.85 -1.53
CA ALA A 140 4.90 15.12 -0.12
C ALA A 140 6.07 16.09 0.05
N HIS A 141 7.11 15.90 -0.75
CA HIS A 141 8.32 16.72 -0.68
C HIS A 141 8.04 18.16 -1.15
N LEU A 142 7.30 18.32 -2.25
CA LEU A 142 6.84 19.62 -2.75
C LEU A 142 5.92 20.34 -1.77
N GLN A 143 4.94 19.64 -1.18
CA GLN A 143 4.05 20.22 -0.15
C GLN A 143 4.79 20.64 1.12
N SER A 144 5.92 19.99 1.40
CA SER A 144 6.80 20.35 2.51
C SER A 144 7.80 21.47 2.18
N SER A 145 7.68 22.09 1.00
CA SER A 145 8.61 23.10 0.48
C SER A 145 10.07 22.61 0.45
N HIS A 146 10.30 21.41 -0.10
CA HIS A 146 11.61 20.75 -0.10
C HIS A 146 12.16 20.51 1.31
N GLY A 147 11.27 20.17 2.24
CA GLY A 147 11.62 19.89 3.62
C GLY A 147 12.36 18.56 3.78
N GLY A 148 13.19 18.47 4.83
CA GLY A 148 13.91 17.24 5.17
C GLY A 148 13.01 16.04 5.46
N ARG A 149 13.63 14.89 5.79
CA ARG A 149 12.97 13.59 6.05
C ARG A 149 11.69 13.72 6.87
N ASP A 150 11.73 14.42 8.01
CA ASP A 150 10.61 14.46 8.95
C ASP A 150 9.45 15.33 8.45
N LYS A 151 9.75 16.43 7.75
CA LYS A 151 8.72 17.28 7.13
C LYS A 151 8.03 16.55 5.98
N THR A 152 8.81 15.88 5.12
CA THR A 152 8.28 15.06 4.02
C THR A 152 7.46 13.88 4.58
N SER A 153 7.96 13.16 5.58
CA SER A 153 7.25 12.05 6.23
C SER A 153 5.93 12.49 6.86
N ARG A 154 5.86 13.71 7.41
CA ARG A 154 4.61 14.25 7.96
C ARG A 154 3.53 14.39 6.89
N MET A 155 3.86 14.70 5.64
CA MET A 155 2.86 14.79 4.57
C MET A 155 2.26 13.43 4.21
N LEU A 156 2.97 12.33 4.46
CA LEU A 156 2.53 10.96 4.20
C LEU A 156 1.88 10.29 5.42
N TRP A 157 1.55 11.04 6.47
CA TRP A 157 1.10 10.48 7.77
C TRP A 157 -0.14 9.58 7.67
N ARG A 158 -1.00 9.79 6.67
CA ARG A 158 -2.24 9.01 6.43
C ARG A 158 -1.98 7.63 5.85
N TYR A 159 -0.78 7.36 5.34
CA TYR A 159 -0.41 6.10 4.71
C TYR A 159 0.38 5.21 5.65
N GLY A 160 0.12 3.91 5.56
CA GLY A 160 0.86 2.84 6.21
C GLY A 160 1.92 2.26 5.28
N GLY A 161 2.92 1.59 5.86
CA GLY A 161 3.95 0.89 5.09
C GLY A 161 5.01 1.77 4.44
N VAL A 162 5.07 3.07 4.75
CA VAL A 162 6.07 4.00 4.18
C VAL A 162 7.38 3.94 4.99
N PRO A 163 8.50 3.46 4.42
CA PRO A 163 9.78 3.37 5.14
C PRO A 163 10.45 4.73 5.26
N LYS A 164 10.83 5.14 6.49
CA LYS A 164 11.54 6.42 6.73
C LYS A 164 12.89 6.50 6.01
N GLU A 165 13.57 5.36 5.88
CA GLU A 165 14.85 5.23 5.18
C GLU A 165 14.71 5.56 3.69
N LEU A 166 13.64 5.06 3.04
CA LEU A 166 13.36 5.38 1.64
C LEU A 166 13.10 6.88 1.45
N ILE A 167 12.35 7.51 2.37
CA ILE A 167 12.13 8.97 2.35
C ILE A 167 13.46 9.73 2.49
N MET A 168 14.32 9.30 3.42
CA MET A 168 15.61 9.94 3.65
C MET A 168 16.48 9.90 2.39
N ARG A 169 16.59 8.73 1.74
CA ARG A 169 17.37 8.57 0.50
C ARG A 169 16.77 9.37 -0.66
N PHE A 170 15.44 9.41 -0.78
CA PHE A 170 14.76 10.22 -1.77
C PHE A 170 15.11 11.71 -1.61
N VAL A 171 14.99 12.25 -0.38
CA VAL A 171 15.34 13.65 -0.09
C VAL A 171 16.82 13.93 -0.36
N ALA A 172 17.71 13.01 0.00
CA ALA A 172 19.15 13.14 -0.26
C ALA A 172 19.48 13.13 -1.76
N SER A 173 18.64 12.50 -2.59
CA SER A 173 18.79 12.48 -4.06
C SER A 173 18.14 13.68 -4.77
N CYS A 174 17.48 14.58 -4.04
CA CYS A 174 16.76 15.72 -4.59
C CYS A 174 17.73 16.81 -5.07
N PRO A 175 17.78 17.14 -6.38
CA PRO A 175 18.72 18.12 -6.91
C PRO A 175 18.65 19.48 -6.18
N THR A 176 17.44 20.00 -5.97
CA THR A 176 17.25 21.30 -5.30
C THR A 176 17.58 21.31 -3.81
N CYS A 177 17.67 20.15 -3.16
CA CYS A 177 18.12 20.06 -1.77
C CYS A 177 19.64 19.94 -1.68
N VAL A 178 20.25 19.19 -2.59
CA VAL A 178 21.71 19.02 -2.68
C VAL A 178 22.38 20.37 -2.96
N ASP A 179 21.86 21.13 -3.93
CA ASP A 179 22.41 22.44 -4.31
C ASP A 179 22.37 23.48 -3.17
N LYS A 180 21.46 23.33 -2.19
CA LYS A 180 21.38 24.22 -1.02
C LYS A 180 22.37 23.89 0.10
N THR A 181 22.97 22.70 0.04
CA THR A 181 23.85 22.18 1.09
C THR A 181 25.33 22.36 0.71
N THR A 182 25.60 22.76 -0.55
CA THR A 182 26.94 23.02 -1.09
C THR A 182 27.21 24.52 -1.07
#